data_AF-R1EY54-F1
#
_entry.id   AF-R1EY54-F1
#
_cell.length_a   1.000
_cell.length_b   1.000
_cell.length_c   1.000
_cell.angle_alpha   90.00
_cell.angle_beta   90.00
_cell.angle_gamma   90.00
#
_symmetry.space_group_name_H-M   'P 1'
#
loop_
_entity.id
_entity.type
_entity.pdbx_description
1 polymer ?
#
loop_
_entity_poly.entity_id
_entity_poly.type
_entity_poly.pdbx_seq_one_letter_code
_entity_poly.pdbx_strand_id
1 'polypeptide(L)'
;MGNEKNVKWVEVRISAASFASIPLTLAQGLRGIASVSVIMTHLTRAFYFRAFLASDGEGVAPILWQMPIFRIIPQGRIGVTIFGFLTGFVCALKPLRQARAGQHSDALTSIAKSAFRRLPRLVLPSTIAMIIAWLLAQLGAFHVAHRTDEVWLRDASPQQSDSLFGAFVDLWNAFRSVWTEGYMPYDDHQWAMLPLLKESMLAYVGLAATIFMKYKYRMITYLVMFCYFFQDKHDLIETFAQQLYFAMFLCDLSLHPTAQAFMANNRFSLNMVSPFLIIFGLYLASYPADGPEWLTWSRQLMEMAQWLFPEGSDVARRYSALGLDIIIVGILFSSGAKDVLSNKYFMWLGRNSFAVYLIHGTLLRTVLIWMLYGITGEPFEEVRDENGVIIGNWIQRPGPLGFAIAIPVWLVIVYTCAHFWTSYVDNYCAQLTHKLEKFVFEEEEKSIPLV
;
A
#
# COMPACT_ATOMS: atom_id res chain seq x y z
N MET A 1 -63.47 14.60 -12.45
CA MET A 1 -62.42 14.24 -13.44
C MET A 1 -61.12 14.86 -12.95
N GLY A 2 -60.37 14.08 -12.17
CA GLY A 2 -59.13 14.51 -11.51
C GLY A 2 -57.93 14.31 -12.44
N ASN A 3 -56.99 15.23 -12.32
CA ASN A 3 -55.87 15.47 -13.23
C ASN A 3 -54.69 14.52 -12.91
N GLU A 4 -54.45 13.52 -13.76
CA GLU A 4 -53.19 12.78 -13.80
C GLU A 4 -52.23 13.48 -14.77
N LYS A 5 -51.02 13.80 -14.29
CA LYS A 5 -49.70 13.62 -14.95
C LYS A 5 -48.69 14.65 -14.45
N ASN A 6 -47.83 14.22 -13.53
CA ASN A 6 -46.59 14.93 -13.24
C ASN A 6 -45.53 13.94 -12.72
N VAL A 7 -44.92 13.15 -13.61
CA VAL A 7 -43.69 12.40 -13.33
C VAL A 7 -42.90 12.23 -14.64
N LYS A 8 -41.76 12.93 -14.77
CA LYS A 8 -40.54 12.48 -15.46
C LYS A 8 -39.52 13.63 -15.58
N TRP A 9 -38.65 13.79 -14.58
CA TRP A 9 -37.41 14.59 -14.70
C TRP A 9 -36.21 14.02 -13.93
N VAL A 10 -36.20 12.74 -13.51
CA VAL A 10 -35.12 12.19 -12.65
C VAL A 10 -34.22 11.13 -13.31
N GLU A 11 -34.54 10.60 -14.49
CA GLU A 11 -33.89 9.35 -14.95
C GLU A 11 -32.62 9.46 -15.82
N VAL A 12 -32.12 10.65 -16.19
CA VAL A 12 -31.05 10.73 -17.24
C VAL A 12 -29.67 11.22 -16.74
N ARG A 13 -29.49 11.60 -15.47
CA ARG A 13 -28.16 11.98 -14.93
C ARG A 13 -27.38 10.87 -14.22
N ILE A 14 -27.94 9.68 -14.07
CA ILE A 14 -27.35 8.61 -13.25
C ILE A 14 -26.27 7.80 -13.99
N SER A 15 -26.25 7.75 -15.33
CA SER A 15 -25.37 6.79 -16.03
C SER A 15 -23.89 7.22 -16.11
N ALA A 16 -23.56 8.48 -16.37
CA ALA A 16 -22.14 8.89 -16.50
C ALA A 16 -21.44 9.11 -15.14
N ALA A 17 -22.17 9.61 -14.13
CA ALA A 17 -21.62 9.87 -12.81
C ALA A 17 -21.40 8.58 -11.98
N SER A 18 -22.27 7.57 -12.17
CA SER A 18 -22.18 6.28 -11.47
C SER A 18 -20.96 5.46 -11.92
N PHE A 19 -20.66 5.41 -13.22
CA PHE A 19 -19.45 4.72 -13.69
C PHE A 19 -18.17 5.48 -13.37
N ALA A 20 -18.23 6.79 -13.14
CA ALA A 20 -17.08 7.56 -12.71
C ALA A 20 -16.72 7.35 -11.23
N SER A 21 -17.71 7.03 -10.39
CA SER A 21 -17.53 6.78 -8.96
C SER A 21 -17.06 5.36 -8.65
N ILE A 22 -17.51 4.35 -9.41
CA ILE A 22 -17.15 2.93 -9.20
C ILE A 22 -15.62 2.69 -9.18
N PRO A 23 -14.81 3.26 -10.10
CA PRO A 23 -13.35 3.12 -10.05
C PRO A 23 -12.71 3.72 -8.80
N LEU A 24 -13.30 4.79 -8.26
CA LEU A 24 -12.78 5.47 -7.07
C LEU A 24 -13.18 4.74 -5.79
N THR A 25 -14.42 4.24 -5.69
CA THR A 25 -14.87 3.44 -4.54
C THR A 25 -14.11 2.12 -4.47
N LEU A 26 -13.91 1.48 -5.62
CA LEU A 26 -13.09 0.27 -5.74
C LEU A 26 -11.65 0.53 -5.28
N ALA A 27 -11.04 1.62 -5.78
CA ALA A 27 -9.69 2.00 -5.38
C ALA A 27 -9.60 2.22 -3.86
N GLN A 28 -10.59 2.89 -3.25
CA GLN A 28 -10.64 3.08 -1.79
C GLN A 28 -10.78 1.74 -1.04
N GLY A 29 -11.68 0.85 -1.48
CA GLY A 29 -11.85 -0.47 -0.88
C GLY A 29 -10.56 -1.30 -0.91
N LEU A 30 -9.86 -1.30 -2.05
CA LEU A 30 -8.56 -1.97 -2.20
C LEU A 30 -7.48 -1.37 -1.28
N ARG A 31 -7.43 -0.05 -1.10
CA ARG A 31 -6.54 0.58 -0.09
C ARG A 31 -6.83 0.09 1.32
N GLY A 32 -8.11 -0.11 1.64
CA GLY A 32 -8.53 -0.63 2.93
C GLY A 32 -7.94 -2.02 3.20
N ILE A 33 -8.11 -2.94 2.25
CA ILE A 33 -7.53 -4.29 2.35
C ILE A 33 -6.01 -4.24 2.43
N ALA A 34 -5.37 -3.42 1.59
CA ALA A 34 -3.92 -3.25 1.62
C ALA A 34 -3.41 -2.77 3.00
N SER A 35 -4.09 -1.81 3.63
CA SER A 35 -3.71 -1.31 4.96
C SER A 35 -3.80 -2.37 6.05
N VAL A 36 -4.86 -3.18 6.04
CA VAL A 36 -5.01 -4.30 6.98
C VAL A 36 -3.91 -5.34 6.74
N SER A 37 -3.63 -5.64 5.46
CA SER A 37 -2.60 -6.59 5.07
C SER A 37 -1.21 -6.19 5.58
N VAL A 38 -0.85 -4.90 5.50
CA VAL A 38 0.41 -4.38 6.03
C VAL A 38 0.49 -4.52 7.55
N ILE A 39 -0.57 -4.16 8.29
CA ILE A 39 -0.61 -4.36 9.75
C ILE A 39 -0.38 -5.84 10.10
N MET A 40 -1.05 -6.75 9.39
CA MET A 40 -0.92 -8.18 9.63
C MET A 40 0.52 -8.66 9.40
N THR A 41 1.21 -8.21 8.34
CA THR A 41 2.63 -8.50 8.11
C THR A 41 3.51 -8.11 9.28
N HIS A 42 3.26 -6.96 9.92
CA HIS A 42 4.11 -6.49 11.02
C HIS A 42 3.80 -7.19 12.33
N LEU A 43 2.53 -7.49 12.61
CA LEU A 43 2.16 -8.35 13.74
C LEU A 43 2.78 -9.74 13.62
N THR A 44 2.80 -10.32 12.43
CA THR A 44 3.33 -11.67 12.22
C THR A 44 4.85 -11.69 12.18
N ARG A 45 5.51 -10.65 11.63
CA ARG A 45 6.96 -10.49 11.76
C ARG A 45 7.38 -10.36 13.22
N ALA A 46 6.61 -9.62 14.01
CA ALA A 46 6.91 -9.39 15.41
C ALA A 46 6.68 -10.63 16.28
N PHE A 47 5.65 -11.44 16.03
CA PHE A 47 5.22 -12.48 16.98
C PHE A 47 5.06 -13.89 16.41
N TYR A 48 5.02 -14.04 15.09
CA TYR A 48 4.68 -15.31 14.43
C TYR A 48 5.41 -15.53 13.10
N PHE A 49 6.75 -15.38 13.12
CA PHE A 49 7.58 -15.42 11.92
C PHE A 49 7.47 -16.73 11.12
N ARG A 50 7.17 -17.86 11.79
CA ARG A 50 6.98 -19.17 11.13
C ARG A 50 5.91 -19.17 10.03
N ALA A 51 4.95 -18.23 10.03
CA ALA A 51 3.99 -18.09 8.94
C ALA A 51 4.59 -17.62 7.61
N PHE A 52 5.81 -17.07 7.60
CA PHE A 52 6.52 -16.69 6.38
C PHE A 52 7.18 -17.87 5.67
N LEU A 53 7.46 -18.96 6.39
CA LEU A 53 8.07 -20.19 5.89
C LEU A 53 7.07 -21.07 5.14
N ALA A 54 7.52 -21.88 4.18
CA ALA A 54 6.64 -22.84 3.51
C ALA A 54 6.01 -23.85 4.49
N SER A 55 6.83 -24.41 5.38
CA SER A 55 6.51 -25.28 6.52
C SER A 55 7.54 -25.02 7.62
N ASP A 56 7.47 -25.71 8.77
CA ASP A 56 8.52 -25.60 9.80
C ASP A 56 9.78 -26.45 9.49
N GLY A 57 9.89 -26.97 8.27
CA GLY A 57 10.99 -27.79 7.80
C GLY A 57 10.58 -28.79 6.72
N GLU A 58 11.57 -29.39 6.08
CA GLU A 58 11.34 -30.43 5.06
C GLU A 58 10.63 -31.65 5.67
N GLY A 59 9.59 -32.14 5.01
CA GLY A 59 8.79 -33.27 5.50
C GLY A 59 7.84 -32.96 6.66
N VAL A 60 7.81 -31.72 7.15
CA VAL A 60 6.88 -31.28 8.20
C VAL A 60 5.57 -30.77 7.56
N ALA A 61 4.44 -31.27 8.04
CA ALA A 61 3.13 -30.84 7.57
C ALA A 61 2.89 -29.34 7.89
N PRO A 62 2.42 -28.53 6.93
CA PRO A 62 2.18 -27.12 7.17
C PRO A 62 0.96 -26.90 8.06
N ILE A 63 1.02 -25.85 8.87
CA ILE A 63 -0.16 -25.35 9.59
C ILE A 63 -1.10 -24.56 8.65
N LEU A 64 -2.32 -24.26 9.11
CA LEU A 64 -3.31 -23.48 8.35
C LEU A 64 -2.75 -22.18 7.76
N TRP A 65 -1.98 -21.42 8.55
CA TRP A 65 -1.40 -20.14 8.13
C TRP A 65 -0.20 -20.25 7.18
N GLN A 66 0.29 -21.46 6.91
CA GLN A 66 1.31 -21.77 5.91
C GLN A 66 0.70 -22.33 4.62
N MET A 67 -0.60 -22.67 4.63
CA MET A 67 -1.29 -23.18 3.44
C MET A 67 -1.51 -22.06 2.39
N PRO A 68 -1.60 -22.42 1.10
CA PRO A 68 -1.94 -21.47 0.03
C PRO A 68 -3.21 -20.69 0.35
N ILE A 69 -3.27 -19.45 -0.14
CA ILE A 69 -4.35 -18.47 0.06
C ILE A 69 -4.43 -17.96 1.51
N PHE A 70 -4.48 -18.85 2.51
CA PHE A 70 -4.53 -18.48 3.92
C PHE A 70 -3.31 -17.70 4.38
N ARG A 71 -2.12 -18.08 3.88
CA ARG A 71 -0.85 -17.42 4.23
C ARG A 71 -0.70 -15.98 3.72
N ILE A 72 -1.51 -15.56 2.75
CA ILE A 72 -1.48 -14.17 2.24
C ILE A 72 -1.80 -13.18 3.36
N ILE A 73 -2.70 -13.55 4.27
CA ILE A 73 -3.10 -12.72 5.41
C ILE A 73 -1.90 -12.42 6.31
N PRO A 74 -1.20 -13.43 6.89
CA PRO A 74 -0.06 -13.17 7.74
C PRO A 74 1.16 -12.63 7.00
N GLN A 75 1.36 -13.01 5.74
CA GLN A 75 2.51 -12.54 4.96
C GLN A 75 2.37 -11.09 4.52
N GLY A 76 1.18 -10.71 4.09
CA GLY A 76 0.74 -9.37 3.66
C GLY A 76 1.62 -8.59 2.68
N ARG A 77 2.59 -9.26 2.04
CA ARG A 77 3.47 -8.69 1.01
C ARG A 77 2.69 -8.01 -0.13
N ILE A 78 1.58 -8.60 -0.53
CA ILE A 78 0.69 -8.08 -1.58
C ILE A 78 0.12 -6.68 -1.25
N GLY A 79 0.04 -6.29 0.03
CA GLY A 79 -0.47 -4.98 0.44
C GLY A 79 0.32 -3.81 -0.15
N VAL A 80 1.66 -3.91 -0.16
CA VAL A 80 2.52 -2.86 -0.73
C VAL A 80 2.35 -2.78 -2.25
N THR A 81 2.25 -3.92 -2.91
CA THR A 81 2.00 -4.03 -4.35
C THR A 81 0.65 -3.42 -4.75
N ILE A 82 -0.39 -3.57 -3.92
CA ILE A 82 -1.68 -2.89 -4.11
C ILE A 82 -1.50 -1.37 -4.05
N PHE A 83 -0.67 -0.83 -3.14
CA PHE A 83 -0.42 0.62 -3.10
C PHE A 83 0.30 1.15 -4.34
N GLY A 84 1.25 0.39 -4.90
CA GLY A 84 1.88 0.69 -6.19
C GLY A 84 0.85 0.75 -7.31
N PHE A 85 0.11 -0.34 -7.51
CA PHE A 85 -0.98 -0.39 -8.49
C PHE A 85 -1.96 0.79 -8.37
N LEU A 86 -2.41 1.09 -7.15
CA LEU A 86 -3.36 2.18 -6.91
C LEU A 86 -2.77 3.58 -7.13
N THR A 87 -1.45 3.74 -6.97
CA THR A 87 -0.77 4.98 -7.32
C THR A 87 -0.87 5.23 -8.82
N GLY A 88 -0.53 4.24 -9.65
CA GLY A 88 -0.70 4.34 -11.10
C GLY A 88 -2.14 4.58 -11.54
N PHE A 89 -3.08 3.81 -10.98
CA PHE A 89 -4.49 3.90 -11.35
C PHE A 89 -5.09 5.28 -11.03
N VAL A 90 -4.85 5.81 -9.82
CA VAL A 90 -5.42 7.08 -9.38
C VAL A 90 -4.74 8.27 -10.05
N CYS A 91 -3.44 8.20 -10.33
CA CYS A 91 -2.76 9.26 -11.07
C CYS A 91 -3.27 9.37 -12.51
N ALA A 92 -3.60 8.25 -13.15
CA ALA A 92 -4.07 8.21 -14.53
C ALA A 92 -5.56 8.58 -14.70
N LEU A 93 -6.39 8.29 -13.69
CA LEU A 93 -7.85 8.37 -13.82
C LEU A 93 -8.37 9.73 -14.27
N LYS A 94 -7.97 10.82 -13.58
CA LYS A 94 -8.47 12.16 -13.90
C LYS A 94 -7.92 12.68 -15.23
N PRO A 95 -6.60 12.66 -15.50
CA PRO A 95 -6.06 13.12 -16.78
C PRO A 95 -6.62 12.36 -17.98
N LEU A 96 -6.74 11.03 -17.91
CA LEU A 96 -7.28 10.23 -19.00
C LEU A 96 -8.78 10.50 -19.26
N ARG A 97 -9.56 10.80 -18.21
CA ARG A 97 -10.96 11.24 -18.37
C ARG A 97 -11.04 12.57 -19.12
N GLN A 98 -10.22 13.54 -18.74
CA GLN A 98 -10.18 14.86 -19.41
C GLN A 98 -9.74 14.73 -20.88
N ALA A 99 -8.68 13.96 -21.15
CA ALA A 99 -8.22 13.70 -22.50
C ALA A 99 -9.29 13.01 -23.38
N ARG A 100 -10.07 12.09 -22.82
CA ARG A 100 -11.19 11.46 -23.54
C ARG A 100 -12.35 12.41 -23.82
N ALA A 101 -12.54 13.42 -22.97
CA ALA A 101 -13.48 14.51 -23.21
C ALA A 101 -12.97 15.55 -24.22
N GLY A 102 -11.81 15.33 -24.85
CA GLY A 102 -11.16 16.29 -25.75
C GLY A 102 -10.42 17.42 -25.04
N GLN A 103 -10.42 17.44 -23.71
CA GLN A 103 -9.81 18.49 -22.87
C GLN A 103 -8.33 18.17 -22.58
N HIS A 104 -7.51 18.09 -23.64
CA HIS A 104 -6.10 17.72 -23.49
C HIS A 104 -5.27 18.76 -22.73
N SER A 105 -5.55 20.06 -22.91
CA SER A 105 -4.90 21.13 -22.14
C SER A 105 -5.19 20.98 -20.64
N ASP A 106 -6.46 20.80 -20.27
CA ASP A 106 -6.86 20.62 -18.88
C ASP A 106 -6.28 19.33 -18.28
N ALA A 107 -6.08 18.29 -19.09
CA ALA A 107 -5.41 17.07 -18.68
C ALA A 107 -3.94 17.34 -18.30
N LEU A 108 -3.20 18.10 -19.11
CA LEU A 108 -1.81 18.49 -18.80
C LEU A 108 -1.73 19.38 -17.57
N THR A 109 -2.61 20.38 -17.43
CA THR A 109 -2.69 21.22 -16.24
C THR A 109 -3.00 20.38 -14.99
N SER A 110 -3.88 19.39 -15.11
CA SER A 110 -4.20 18.46 -14.04
C SER A 110 -3.02 17.57 -13.65
N ILE A 111 -2.22 17.11 -14.62
CA ILE A 111 -0.97 16.37 -14.37
C ILE A 111 0.02 17.25 -13.62
N ALA A 112 0.31 18.45 -14.10
CA ALA A 112 1.26 19.38 -13.49
C ALA A 112 0.87 19.74 -12.04
N LYS A 113 -0.39 20.16 -11.82
CA LYS A 113 -0.91 20.47 -10.48
C LYS A 113 -0.89 19.24 -9.56
N SER A 114 -1.12 18.03 -10.09
CA SER A 114 -1.08 16.80 -9.29
C SER A 114 0.35 16.40 -8.91
N ALA A 115 1.30 16.54 -9.83
CA ALA A 115 2.72 16.32 -9.56
C ALA A 115 3.23 17.23 -8.43
N PHE A 116 2.93 18.52 -8.51
CA PHE A 116 3.28 19.47 -7.45
C PHE A 116 2.67 19.10 -6.10
N ARG A 117 1.35 18.86 -6.04
CA ARG A 117 0.66 18.54 -4.79
C ARG A 117 1.10 17.22 -4.16
N ARG A 118 1.60 16.27 -4.94
CA ARG A 118 1.96 14.93 -4.47
C ARG A 118 3.11 14.97 -3.49
N LEU A 119 4.12 15.82 -3.73
CA LEU A 119 5.29 15.93 -2.87
C LEU A 119 4.93 16.42 -1.46
N PRO A 120 4.30 17.60 -1.24
CA PRO A 120 3.93 18.05 0.10
C PRO A 120 2.95 17.12 0.81
N ARG A 121 1.99 16.53 0.07
CA ARG A 121 1.01 15.60 0.66
C ARG A 121 1.63 14.31 1.20
N LEU A 122 2.77 13.89 0.67
CA LEU A 122 3.50 12.73 1.18
C LEU A 122 4.52 13.16 2.23
N VAL A 123 5.32 14.20 1.96
CA VAL A 123 6.42 14.64 2.81
C VAL A 123 5.94 15.18 4.16
N LEU A 124 4.93 16.07 4.17
CA LEU A 124 4.49 16.74 5.39
C LEU A 124 3.97 15.76 6.46
N PRO A 125 2.96 14.92 6.19
CA PRO A 125 2.46 13.99 7.20
C PRO A 125 3.52 12.95 7.61
N SER A 126 4.33 12.43 6.68
CA SER A 126 5.42 11.51 7.04
C SER A 126 6.47 12.16 7.95
N THR A 127 6.78 13.44 7.72
CA THR A 127 7.70 14.21 8.58
C THR A 127 7.11 14.44 9.97
N ILE A 128 5.81 14.72 10.08
CA ILE A 128 5.14 14.84 11.39
C ILE A 128 5.21 13.49 12.13
N ALA A 129 4.93 12.38 11.45
CA ALA A 129 5.03 11.04 12.04
C ALA A 129 6.46 10.72 12.50
N MET A 130 7.45 11.12 11.70
CA MET A 130 8.87 11.00 12.06
C MET A 130 9.22 11.79 13.31
N ILE A 131 8.79 13.05 13.42
CA ILE A 131 9.06 13.89 14.60
C ILE A 131 8.42 13.26 15.84
N ILE A 132 7.21 12.70 15.73
CA ILE A 132 6.56 12.00 16.84
C ILE A 132 7.34 10.74 17.24
N ALA A 133 7.75 9.90 16.28
CA ALA A 133 8.55 8.71 16.56
C ALA A 133 9.92 9.06 17.17
N TRP A 134 10.56 10.12 16.67
CA TRP A 134 11.78 10.68 17.23
C TRP A 134 11.58 11.14 18.68
N LEU A 135 10.54 11.92 18.97
CA LEU A 135 10.23 12.36 20.34
C LEU A 135 10.02 11.17 21.27
N LEU A 136 9.27 10.15 20.83
CA LEU A 136 9.05 8.92 21.61
C LEU A 136 10.35 8.15 21.84
N ALA A 137 11.25 8.10 20.85
CA ALA A 137 12.58 7.52 21.01
C ALA A 137 13.36 8.25 22.10
N GLN A 138 13.45 9.59 22.04
CA GLN A 138 14.16 10.38 23.05
C GLN A 138 13.55 10.24 24.46
N LEU A 139 12.23 10.08 24.57
CA LEU A 139 11.54 9.82 25.84
C LEU A 139 11.68 8.38 26.36
N GLY A 140 12.33 7.49 25.60
CA GLY A 140 12.58 6.11 26.03
C GLY A 140 11.39 5.17 25.84
N ALA A 141 10.44 5.54 24.98
CA ALA A 141 9.21 4.77 24.79
C ALA A 141 9.46 3.35 24.26
N PHE A 142 10.60 3.14 23.58
CA PHE A 142 11.00 1.87 22.98
C PHE A 142 11.88 0.99 23.89
N HIS A 143 12.18 1.42 25.13
CA HIS A 143 13.03 0.65 26.06
C HIS A 143 12.54 -0.77 26.29
N VAL A 144 11.23 -0.96 26.39
CA VAL A 144 10.64 -2.29 26.58
C VAL A 144 10.84 -3.16 25.34
N ALA A 145 10.72 -2.59 24.12
CA ALA A 145 10.89 -3.31 22.87
C ALA A 145 12.31 -3.91 22.74
N HIS A 146 13.33 -3.16 23.16
CA HIS A 146 14.73 -3.60 23.22
C HIS A 146 14.99 -4.77 24.18
N ARG A 147 14.08 -5.02 25.12
CA ARG A 147 14.20 -6.08 26.15
C ARG A 147 13.30 -7.29 25.90
N THR A 148 12.58 -7.32 24.77
CA THR A 148 11.72 -8.45 24.40
C THR A 148 12.52 -9.68 23.97
N ASP A 149 11.86 -10.84 24.00
CA ASP A 149 12.37 -12.11 23.49
C ASP A 149 12.49 -12.17 21.96
N GLU A 150 11.92 -11.18 21.25
CA GLU A 150 11.82 -11.14 19.80
C GLU A 150 12.90 -10.28 19.14
N VAL A 151 13.72 -10.92 18.30
CA VAL A 151 14.84 -10.28 17.59
C VAL A 151 14.36 -9.11 16.73
N TRP A 152 13.29 -9.30 15.95
CA TRP A 152 12.79 -8.26 15.06
C TRP A 152 12.36 -7.00 15.81
N LEU A 153 11.75 -7.13 17.00
CA LEU A 153 11.32 -5.97 17.79
C LEU A 153 12.51 -5.18 18.35
N ARG A 154 13.59 -5.87 18.73
CA ARG A 154 14.82 -5.23 19.19
C ARG A 154 15.51 -4.49 18.05
N ASP A 155 15.72 -5.16 16.93
CA ASP A 155 16.45 -4.61 15.79
C ASP A 155 15.69 -3.48 15.10
N ALA A 156 14.36 -3.58 15.02
CA ALA A 156 13.52 -2.58 14.37
C ALA A 156 13.21 -1.36 15.27
N SER A 157 13.53 -1.37 16.57
CA SER A 157 13.19 -0.26 17.47
C SER A 157 14.30 0.79 17.52
N PRO A 158 13.98 2.10 17.50
CA PRO A 158 15.01 3.13 17.58
C PRO A 158 15.65 3.19 18.96
N GLN A 159 16.91 3.60 18.99
CA GLN A 159 17.64 3.91 20.22
C GLN A 159 17.53 5.39 20.58
N GLN A 160 17.75 5.67 21.86
CA GLN A 160 17.89 7.04 22.36
C GLN A 160 19.22 7.63 21.88
N SER A 161 19.22 8.92 21.57
CA SER A 161 20.45 9.64 21.24
C SER A 161 21.18 10.02 22.53
N ASP A 162 22.52 9.97 22.53
CA ASP A 162 23.34 10.25 23.72
C ASP A 162 23.29 11.71 24.20
N SER A 163 22.87 12.64 23.34
CA SER A 163 22.76 14.06 23.67
C SER A 163 21.61 14.74 22.92
N LEU A 164 21.09 15.85 23.48
CA LEU A 164 20.04 16.63 22.84
C LEU A 164 20.47 17.21 21.48
N PHE A 165 21.72 17.66 21.36
CA PHE A 165 22.25 18.15 20.08
C PHE A 165 22.38 17.01 19.06
N GLY A 166 22.90 15.85 19.50
CA GLY A 166 22.93 14.64 18.68
C GLY A 166 21.53 14.25 18.19
N ALA A 167 20.52 14.30 19.06
CA ALA A 167 19.14 14.00 18.69
C ALA A 167 18.60 14.87 17.55
N PHE A 168 18.91 16.17 17.52
CA PHE A 168 18.50 17.06 16.41
C PHE A 168 19.27 16.76 15.12
N VAL A 169 20.56 16.43 15.21
CA VAL A 169 21.36 16.01 14.04
C VAL A 169 20.83 14.69 13.49
N ASP A 170 20.50 13.73 14.35
CA ASP A 170 19.91 12.45 13.98
C ASP A 170 18.55 12.62 13.30
N LEU A 171 17.72 13.55 13.78
CA LEU A 171 16.44 13.89 13.15
C LEU A 171 16.64 14.44 11.73
N TRP A 172 17.61 15.34 11.53
CA TRP A 172 17.93 15.86 10.20
C TRP A 172 18.48 14.77 9.27
N ASN A 173 19.36 13.92 9.80
CA ASN A 173 19.90 12.78 9.06
C ASN A 173 18.81 11.79 8.69
N ALA A 174 17.86 11.51 9.59
CA ALA A 174 16.71 10.68 9.32
C ALA A 174 15.82 11.28 8.22
N PHE A 175 15.52 12.59 8.29
CA PHE A 175 14.78 13.28 7.23
C PHE A 175 15.46 13.13 5.87
N ARG A 176 16.77 13.40 5.81
CA ARG A 176 17.57 13.26 4.58
C ARG A 176 17.56 11.81 4.09
N SER A 177 17.82 10.84 4.96
CA SER A 177 17.90 9.42 4.66
C SER A 177 16.60 8.90 4.03
N VAL A 178 15.44 9.26 4.58
CA VAL A 178 14.12 8.83 4.06
C VAL A 178 13.93 9.23 2.59
N TRP A 179 14.32 10.46 2.22
CA TRP A 179 14.08 11.01 0.89
C TRP A 179 15.24 10.81 -0.10
N THR A 180 16.40 10.36 0.36
CA THR A 180 17.58 10.11 -0.50
C THR A 180 17.93 8.64 -0.61
N GLU A 181 17.94 7.92 0.52
CA GLU A 181 18.35 6.51 0.63
C GLU A 181 17.13 5.59 0.76
N GLY A 182 15.98 6.10 1.20
CA GLY A 182 14.76 5.31 1.39
C GLY A 182 14.71 4.56 2.72
N TYR A 183 15.58 4.90 3.67
CA TYR A 183 15.65 4.29 4.99
C TYR A 183 15.26 5.28 6.09
N MET A 184 14.46 4.83 7.06
CA MET A 184 14.03 5.62 8.21
C MET A 184 14.46 4.96 9.53
N PRO A 185 15.41 5.57 10.28
CA PRO A 185 15.89 5.01 11.55
C PRO A 185 14.80 4.85 12.64
N TYR A 186 13.83 5.76 12.67
CA TYR A 186 12.79 5.76 13.72
C TYR A 186 11.61 4.83 13.40
N ASP A 187 11.30 4.62 12.12
CA ASP A 187 10.20 3.76 11.69
C ASP A 187 10.48 3.17 10.31
N ASP A 188 11.16 2.02 10.28
CA ASP A 188 11.58 1.34 9.04
C ASP A 188 10.41 1.17 8.05
N HIS A 189 9.18 1.06 8.56
CA HIS A 189 7.95 0.98 7.76
C HIS A 189 7.80 2.11 6.72
N GLN A 190 8.37 3.30 6.93
CA GLN A 190 8.31 4.42 5.97
C GLN A 190 9.17 4.23 4.72
N TRP A 191 9.92 3.13 4.58
CA TRP A 191 10.77 2.85 3.41
C TRP A 191 10.04 2.99 2.06
N ALA A 192 8.73 2.69 2.02
CA ALA A 192 7.95 2.73 0.78
C ALA A 192 7.56 4.16 0.35
N MET A 193 7.77 5.19 1.17
CA MET A 193 7.42 6.59 0.83
C MET A 193 8.21 7.10 -0.38
N LEU A 194 9.53 6.90 -0.40
CA LEU A 194 10.38 7.35 -1.51
C LEU A 194 10.06 6.62 -2.83
N PRO A 195 9.94 5.27 -2.87
CA PRO A 195 9.48 4.54 -4.05
C PRO A 195 8.11 5.02 -4.56
N LEU A 196 7.11 5.20 -3.68
CA LEU A 196 5.78 5.69 -4.07
C LEU A 196 5.79 7.12 -4.63
N LEU A 197 6.71 7.97 -4.15
CA LEU A 197 6.93 9.30 -4.72
C LEU A 197 7.53 9.18 -6.13
N LYS A 198 8.62 8.43 -6.29
CA LYS A 198 9.28 8.21 -7.59
C LYS A 198 8.33 7.61 -8.62
N GLU A 199 7.54 6.61 -8.21
CA GLU A 199 6.51 5.97 -9.04
C GLU A 199 5.45 6.97 -9.51
N SER A 200 4.96 7.83 -8.61
CA SER A 200 3.97 8.85 -9.00
C SER A 200 4.53 9.86 -10.00
N MET A 201 5.81 10.23 -9.88
CA MET A 201 6.47 11.10 -10.87
C MET A 201 6.63 10.41 -12.22
N LEU A 202 7.01 9.13 -12.22
CA LEU A 202 7.07 8.32 -13.44
C LEU A 202 5.69 8.22 -14.11
N ALA A 203 4.61 8.10 -13.32
CA ALA A 203 3.23 8.14 -13.81
C ALA A 203 2.92 9.46 -14.54
N TYR A 204 3.28 10.60 -13.94
CA TYR A 204 3.01 11.92 -14.51
C TYR A 204 3.80 12.17 -15.79
N VAL A 205 5.08 11.77 -15.84
CA VAL A 205 5.90 11.84 -17.06
C VAL A 205 5.30 10.94 -18.15
N GLY A 206 4.93 9.70 -17.80
CA GLY A 206 4.31 8.77 -18.74
C GLY A 206 2.97 9.28 -19.28
N LEU A 207 2.13 9.90 -18.45
CA LEU A 207 0.86 10.51 -18.86
C LEU A 207 1.11 11.72 -19.75
N ALA A 208 2.02 12.63 -19.40
CA ALA A 208 2.33 13.80 -20.20
C ALA A 208 2.83 13.42 -21.60
N ALA A 209 3.68 12.40 -21.69
CA ALA A 209 4.18 11.88 -22.97
C ALA A 209 3.10 11.19 -23.81
N THR A 210 2.09 10.57 -23.18
CA THR A 210 1.11 9.73 -23.88
C THR A 210 -0.25 10.38 -24.08
N ILE A 211 -0.53 11.55 -23.50
CA ILE A 211 -1.89 12.13 -23.46
C ILE A 211 -2.47 12.45 -24.85
N PHE A 212 -1.63 12.81 -25.81
CA PHE A 212 -2.01 13.11 -27.19
C PHE A 212 -2.00 11.89 -28.12
N MET A 213 -1.50 10.74 -27.65
CA MET A 213 -1.49 9.53 -28.46
C MET A 213 -2.91 9.02 -28.68
N LYS A 214 -3.16 8.48 -29.88
CA LYS A 214 -4.39 7.70 -30.11
C LYS A 214 -4.41 6.50 -29.17
N TYR A 215 -5.60 6.13 -28.69
CA TYR A 215 -5.81 5.05 -27.72
C TYR A 215 -5.00 3.78 -28.04
N LYS A 216 -5.02 3.30 -29.30
CA LYS A 216 -4.29 2.09 -29.71
C LYS A 216 -2.79 2.18 -29.40
N TYR A 217 -2.13 3.28 -29.78
CA TYR A 217 -0.69 3.45 -29.57
C TYR A 217 -0.34 3.71 -28.10
N ARG A 218 -1.23 4.37 -27.36
CA ARG A 218 -1.07 4.54 -25.92
C ARG A 218 -1.11 3.21 -25.17
N MET A 219 -2.05 2.33 -25.52
CA MET A 219 -2.14 0.98 -24.95
C MET A 219 -0.91 0.13 -25.29
N ILE A 220 -0.40 0.21 -26.53
CA ILE A 220 0.86 -0.44 -26.93
C ILE A 220 2.02 0.10 -26.10
N THR A 221 2.10 1.42 -25.89
CA THR A 221 3.15 2.03 -25.07
C THR A 221 3.13 1.49 -23.64
N TYR A 222 1.95 1.44 -23.00
CA TYR A 222 1.83 0.88 -21.65
C TYR A 222 2.21 -0.61 -21.61
N LEU A 223 1.84 -1.39 -22.62
CA LEU A 223 2.21 -2.81 -22.71
C LEU A 223 3.73 -2.99 -22.87
N VAL A 224 4.36 -2.19 -23.74
CA VAL A 224 5.83 -2.22 -23.93
C VAL A 224 6.55 -1.86 -22.64
N MET A 225 6.10 -0.80 -21.94
CA MET A 225 6.69 -0.41 -20.66
C MET A 225 6.47 -1.47 -19.58
N PHE A 226 5.30 -2.10 -19.53
CA PHE A 226 5.05 -3.25 -18.64
C PHE A 226 6.02 -4.40 -18.93
N CYS A 227 6.20 -4.78 -20.20
CA CYS A 227 7.12 -5.85 -20.59
C CYS A 227 8.58 -5.49 -20.27
N TYR A 228 8.96 -4.21 -20.40
CA TYR A 228 10.29 -3.71 -20.03
C TYR A 228 10.55 -3.89 -18.53
N PHE A 229 9.65 -3.41 -17.67
CA PHE A 229 9.80 -3.56 -16.20
C PHE A 229 9.61 -5.00 -15.72
N PHE A 230 8.90 -5.82 -16.49
CA PHE A 230 8.81 -7.25 -16.21
C PHE A 230 10.18 -7.94 -16.38
N GLN A 231 11.01 -7.51 -17.33
CA GLN A 231 12.36 -8.04 -17.54
C GLN A 231 13.43 -7.43 -16.63
N ASP A 232 13.19 -6.22 -16.13
CA ASP A 232 14.11 -5.51 -15.27
C ASP A 232 14.18 -6.14 -13.88
N LYS A 233 15.35 -6.65 -13.49
CA LYS A 233 15.58 -7.36 -12.21
C LYS A 233 15.90 -6.45 -11.01
N HIS A 234 16.00 -5.14 -11.19
CA HIS A 234 16.31 -4.25 -10.07
C HIS A 234 15.26 -4.34 -8.96
N ASP A 235 15.70 -4.06 -7.73
CA ASP A 235 14.87 -4.17 -6.55
C ASP A 235 13.59 -3.33 -6.67
N LEU A 236 12.47 -3.94 -6.24
CA LEU A 236 11.15 -3.32 -6.11
C LEU A 236 10.47 -2.91 -7.44
N ILE A 237 11.08 -3.16 -8.59
CA ILE A 237 10.51 -2.79 -9.90
C ILE A 237 9.16 -3.49 -10.14
N GLU A 238 9.03 -4.76 -9.73
CA GLU A 238 7.78 -5.51 -9.82
C GLU A 238 6.68 -4.97 -8.92
N THR A 239 7.06 -4.33 -7.81
CA THR A 239 6.13 -3.78 -6.82
C THR A 239 5.62 -2.40 -7.24
N PHE A 240 6.47 -1.59 -7.90
CA PHE A 240 6.16 -0.21 -8.27
C PHE A 240 6.05 -0.03 -9.79
N ALA A 241 7.16 0.09 -10.52
CA ALA A 241 7.14 0.50 -11.93
C ALA A 241 6.35 -0.47 -12.85
N GLN A 242 6.44 -1.78 -12.62
CA GLN A 242 5.61 -2.76 -13.34
C GLN A 242 4.11 -2.54 -13.07
N GLN A 243 3.74 -2.42 -11.78
CA GLN A 243 2.36 -2.20 -11.34
C GLN A 243 1.79 -0.87 -11.82
N LEU A 244 2.63 0.16 -11.88
CA LEU A 244 2.27 1.47 -12.41
C LEU A 244 1.73 1.36 -13.84
N TYR A 245 2.50 0.76 -14.76
CA TYR A 245 2.09 0.67 -16.16
C TYR A 245 0.93 -0.29 -16.36
N PHE A 246 0.85 -1.37 -15.58
CA PHE A 246 -0.32 -2.25 -15.56
C PHE A 246 -1.58 -1.50 -15.11
N ALA A 247 -1.47 -0.68 -14.06
CA ALA A 247 -2.56 0.13 -13.55
C ALA A 247 -3.02 1.22 -14.52
N MET A 248 -2.07 1.90 -15.19
CA MET A 248 -2.37 2.89 -16.23
C MET A 248 -3.07 2.23 -17.43
N PHE A 249 -2.62 1.04 -17.83
CA PHE A 249 -3.26 0.23 -18.87
C PHE A 249 -4.70 -0.13 -18.50
N LEU A 250 -4.92 -0.69 -17.31
CA LEU A 250 -6.25 -1.05 -16.86
C LEU A 250 -7.16 0.17 -16.64
N CYS A 251 -6.59 1.28 -16.18
CA CYS A 251 -7.33 2.53 -16.04
C CYS A 251 -7.86 3.00 -17.40
N ASP A 252 -6.99 3.10 -18.42
CA ASP A 252 -7.39 3.55 -19.75
C ASP A 252 -8.34 2.57 -20.44
N LEU A 253 -8.13 1.26 -20.25
CA LEU A 253 -9.04 0.21 -20.73
C LEU A 253 -10.43 0.37 -20.10
N SER A 254 -10.50 0.59 -18.78
CA SER A 254 -11.77 0.75 -18.05
C SER A 254 -12.59 1.97 -18.49
N LEU A 255 -11.92 2.98 -19.07
CA LEU A 255 -12.55 4.18 -19.60
C LEU A 255 -12.93 4.06 -21.09
N HIS A 256 -12.52 3.00 -21.78
CA HIS A 256 -12.79 2.83 -23.21
C HIS A 256 -14.22 2.31 -23.47
N PRO A 257 -15.04 2.97 -24.32
CA PRO A 257 -16.42 2.55 -24.57
C PRO A 257 -16.56 1.10 -25.03
N THR A 258 -15.69 0.62 -25.92
CA THR A 258 -15.71 -0.78 -26.38
C THR A 258 -15.46 -1.79 -25.26
N ALA A 259 -14.58 -1.47 -24.30
CA ALA A 259 -14.30 -2.35 -23.18
C ALA A 259 -15.48 -2.37 -22.20
N GLN A 260 -16.11 -1.21 -21.97
CA GLN A 260 -17.33 -1.11 -21.17
C GLN A 260 -18.49 -1.89 -21.80
N ALA A 261 -18.70 -1.75 -23.10
CA ALA A 261 -19.71 -2.49 -23.84
C ALA A 261 -19.45 -4.02 -23.80
N PHE A 262 -18.20 -4.45 -23.97
CA PHE A 262 -17.82 -5.85 -23.85
C PHE A 262 -18.14 -6.40 -22.45
N MET A 263 -17.76 -5.68 -21.39
CA MET A 263 -18.05 -6.10 -20.02
C MET A 263 -19.55 -6.14 -19.71
N ALA A 264 -20.32 -5.21 -20.26
CA ALA A 264 -21.78 -5.17 -20.10
C ALA A 264 -22.46 -6.34 -20.82
N ASN A 265 -22.06 -6.63 -22.06
CA ASN A 265 -22.65 -7.70 -22.87
C ASN A 265 -22.31 -9.10 -22.36
N ASN A 266 -21.10 -9.29 -21.83
CA ASN A 266 -20.59 -10.60 -21.42
C ASN A 266 -20.61 -10.81 -19.89
N ARG A 267 -21.45 -10.04 -19.18
CA ARG A 267 -21.45 -9.99 -17.70
C ARG A 267 -21.55 -11.37 -17.05
N PHE A 268 -22.40 -12.25 -17.57
CA PHE A 268 -22.56 -13.60 -17.02
C PHE A 268 -21.27 -14.42 -17.11
N SER A 269 -20.68 -14.55 -18.30
CA SER A 269 -19.43 -15.29 -18.52
C SER A 269 -18.27 -14.70 -17.72
N LEU A 270 -18.16 -13.37 -17.67
CA LEU A 270 -17.12 -12.68 -16.90
C LEU A 270 -17.27 -12.89 -15.39
N ASN A 271 -18.50 -12.89 -14.87
CA ASN A 271 -18.77 -13.24 -13.49
C ASN A 271 -18.46 -14.71 -13.17
N MET A 272 -18.60 -15.63 -14.13
CA MET A 272 -18.22 -17.04 -13.94
C MET A 272 -16.70 -17.23 -13.96
N VAL A 273 -15.97 -16.53 -14.84
CA VAL A 273 -14.50 -16.64 -14.94
C VAL A 273 -13.80 -15.94 -13.78
N SER A 274 -14.38 -14.85 -13.26
CA SER A 274 -13.76 -14.02 -12.23
C SER A 274 -13.31 -14.76 -10.96
N PRO A 275 -14.12 -15.63 -10.31
CA PRO A 275 -13.68 -16.40 -9.15
C PRO A 275 -12.44 -17.25 -9.43
N PHE A 276 -12.34 -17.87 -10.62
CA PHE A 276 -11.17 -18.65 -11.00
C PHE A 276 -9.92 -17.78 -11.13
N LEU A 277 -10.04 -16.59 -11.73
CA LEU A 277 -8.93 -15.63 -11.80
C LEU A 277 -8.50 -15.18 -10.40
N ILE A 278 -9.45 -14.85 -9.53
CA ILE A 278 -9.15 -14.41 -8.16
C ILE A 278 -8.48 -15.54 -7.38
N ILE A 279 -9.01 -16.76 -7.42
CA ILE A 279 -8.42 -17.92 -6.73
C ILE A 279 -7.03 -18.24 -7.27
N PHE A 280 -6.86 -18.21 -8.60
CA PHE A 280 -5.57 -18.46 -9.22
C PHE A 280 -4.54 -17.38 -8.87
N GLY A 281 -4.92 -16.11 -8.93
CA GLY A 281 -4.03 -15.01 -8.53
C GLY A 281 -3.68 -15.04 -7.03
N LEU A 282 -4.62 -15.43 -6.16
CA LEU A 282 -4.34 -15.68 -4.74
C LEU A 282 -3.35 -16.84 -4.56
N TYR A 283 -3.52 -17.94 -5.31
CA TYR A 283 -2.58 -19.05 -5.29
C TYR A 283 -1.17 -18.63 -5.70
N LEU A 284 -1.01 -17.85 -6.78
CA LEU A 284 0.29 -17.31 -7.19
C LEU A 284 0.88 -16.39 -6.11
N ALA A 285 0.08 -15.47 -5.57
CA ALA A 285 0.49 -14.56 -4.50
C ALA A 285 0.86 -15.26 -3.18
N SER A 286 0.62 -16.56 -3.06
CA SER A 286 0.95 -17.36 -1.88
C SER A 286 2.39 -17.85 -1.85
N TYR A 287 3.25 -17.49 -2.80
CA TYR A 287 4.65 -17.93 -2.79
C TYR A 287 5.35 -17.60 -1.45
N PRO A 288 5.92 -18.60 -0.74
CA PRO A 288 6.51 -18.42 0.58
C PRO A 288 7.75 -17.52 0.54
N ALA A 289 8.16 -16.97 1.68
CA ALA A 289 9.41 -16.21 1.76
C ALA A 289 10.63 -17.12 1.79
N ASP A 290 10.50 -18.29 2.40
CA ASP A 290 11.60 -19.22 2.63
C ASP A 290 11.09 -20.68 2.62
N GLY A 291 12.00 -21.61 2.34
CA GLY A 291 11.74 -23.04 2.16
C GLY A 291 10.76 -23.41 1.04
N PRO A 292 10.66 -22.70 -0.11
CA PRO A 292 9.70 -23.03 -1.16
C PRO A 292 9.78 -24.50 -1.65
N GLU A 293 10.93 -25.14 -1.54
CA GLU A 293 11.18 -26.52 -1.92
C GLU A 293 10.54 -27.57 -1.00
N TRP A 294 10.19 -27.22 0.25
CA TRP A 294 9.72 -28.17 1.27
C TRP A 294 8.32 -28.72 1.00
N LEU A 295 7.49 -28.01 0.23
CA LEU A 295 6.12 -28.42 -0.11
C LEU A 295 5.94 -28.52 -1.62
N THR A 296 5.12 -29.48 -2.06
CA THR A 296 4.89 -29.77 -3.49
C THR A 296 4.30 -28.57 -4.24
N TRP A 297 3.34 -27.87 -3.63
CA TRP A 297 2.67 -26.73 -4.27
C TRP A 297 3.60 -25.53 -4.42
N SER A 298 4.47 -25.24 -3.44
CA SER A 298 5.41 -24.11 -3.50
C SER A 298 6.60 -24.43 -4.37
N ARG A 299 7.04 -25.70 -4.40
CA ARG A 299 8.09 -26.20 -5.29
C ARG A 299 7.67 -26.06 -6.75
N GLN A 300 6.43 -26.38 -7.08
CA GLN A 300 5.88 -26.16 -8.42
C GLN A 300 5.99 -24.67 -8.83
N LEU A 301 5.63 -23.74 -7.94
CA LEU A 301 5.79 -22.31 -8.21
C LEU A 301 7.27 -21.93 -8.35
N MET A 302 8.18 -22.50 -7.55
CA MET A 302 9.61 -22.24 -7.66
C MET A 302 10.17 -22.68 -9.02
N GLU A 303 9.81 -23.87 -9.49
CA GLU A 303 10.22 -24.38 -10.80
C GLU A 303 9.65 -23.54 -11.95
N MET A 304 8.38 -23.12 -11.85
CA MET A 304 7.78 -22.23 -12.85
C MET A 304 8.43 -20.84 -12.88
N ALA A 305 8.91 -20.33 -11.74
CA ALA A 305 9.54 -19.02 -11.67
C ALA A 305 10.82 -18.93 -12.50
N GLN A 306 11.56 -20.04 -12.65
CA GLN A 306 12.78 -20.11 -13.47
C GLN A 306 12.50 -19.82 -14.95
N TRP A 307 11.29 -20.12 -15.42
CA TRP A 307 10.85 -19.86 -16.80
C TRP A 307 10.12 -18.53 -16.95
N LEU A 308 9.43 -18.10 -15.89
CA LEU A 308 8.54 -16.96 -15.93
C LEU A 308 9.24 -15.64 -15.64
N PHE A 309 10.22 -15.65 -14.74
CA PHE A 309 10.87 -14.44 -14.26
C PHE A 309 12.35 -14.41 -14.64
N PRO A 310 12.93 -13.21 -14.85
CA PRO A 310 14.37 -13.06 -15.07
C PRO A 310 15.20 -13.64 -13.92
N GLU A 311 16.34 -14.23 -14.25
CA GLU A 311 17.28 -14.77 -13.26
C GLU A 311 17.79 -13.67 -12.32
N GLY A 312 17.83 -13.99 -11.02
CA GLY A 312 18.25 -13.06 -9.96
C GLY A 312 17.19 -12.07 -9.51
N SER A 313 15.92 -12.24 -9.92
CA SER A 313 14.80 -11.44 -9.42
C SER A 313 14.26 -11.95 -8.07
N ASP A 314 13.65 -11.06 -7.29
CA ASP A 314 12.89 -11.44 -6.09
C ASP A 314 11.60 -12.18 -6.51
N VAL A 315 11.70 -13.51 -6.62
CA VAL A 315 10.61 -14.41 -7.03
C VAL A 315 9.37 -14.20 -6.17
N ALA A 316 9.56 -13.95 -4.88
CA ALA A 316 8.49 -13.84 -3.90
C ALA A 316 7.66 -12.57 -4.12
N ARG A 317 8.30 -11.45 -4.48
CA ARG A 317 7.61 -10.23 -4.91
C ARG A 317 7.04 -10.33 -6.31
N ARG A 318 7.73 -10.99 -7.25
CA ARG A 318 7.24 -11.20 -8.62
C ARG A 318 5.93 -11.98 -8.66
N TYR A 319 5.82 -13.02 -7.84
CA TYR A 319 4.56 -13.74 -7.67
C TYR A 319 3.46 -12.92 -7.00
N SER A 320 3.81 -12.03 -6.07
CA SER A 320 2.83 -11.11 -5.46
C SER A 320 2.31 -10.10 -6.48
N ALA A 321 3.19 -9.58 -7.34
CA ALA A 321 2.86 -8.69 -8.46
C ALA A 321 1.98 -9.37 -9.50
N LEU A 322 2.40 -10.52 -10.02
CA LEU A 322 1.61 -11.28 -10.99
C LEU A 322 0.26 -11.75 -10.42
N GLY A 323 0.26 -12.23 -9.18
CA GLY A 323 -0.95 -12.62 -8.47
C GLY A 323 -1.92 -11.45 -8.33
N LEU A 324 -1.43 -10.27 -7.95
CA LEU A 324 -2.24 -9.05 -7.91
C LEU A 324 -2.81 -8.69 -9.28
N ASP A 325 -1.99 -8.74 -10.35
CA ASP A 325 -2.42 -8.38 -11.70
C ASP A 325 -3.66 -9.21 -12.12
N ILE A 326 -3.60 -10.53 -11.87
CA ILE A 326 -4.69 -11.47 -12.16
C ILE A 326 -5.89 -11.23 -11.23
N ILE A 327 -5.67 -11.02 -9.93
CA ILE A 327 -6.74 -10.71 -8.97
C ILE A 327 -7.50 -9.45 -9.41
N ILE A 328 -6.81 -8.38 -9.79
CA ILE A 328 -7.44 -7.14 -10.21
C ILE A 328 -8.25 -7.33 -11.49
N VAL A 329 -7.75 -8.08 -12.47
CA VAL A 329 -8.52 -8.42 -13.68
C VAL A 329 -9.79 -9.20 -13.29
N GLY A 330 -9.67 -10.17 -12.38
CA GLY A 330 -10.81 -10.88 -11.82
C GLY A 330 -11.82 -9.94 -11.16
N ILE A 331 -11.37 -9.01 -10.33
CA ILE A 331 -12.23 -8.01 -9.67
C ILE A 331 -12.88 -7.07 -10.68
N LEU A 332 -12.18 -6.68 -11.76
CA LEU A 332 -12.74 -5.86 -12.83
C LEU A 332 -13.87 -6.58 -13.57
N PHE A 333 -13.83 -7.90 -13.66
CA PHE A 333 -14.88 -8.71 -14.28
C PHE A 333 -16.07 -8.99 -13.35
N SER A 334 -15.85 -9.17 -12.05
CA SER A 334 -16.92 -9.49 -11.11
C SER A 334 -17.65 -8.26 -10.58
N SER A 335 -18.97 -8.20 -10.80
CA SER A 335 -19.79 -7.18 -10.13
C SER A 335 -19.85 -7.40 -8.62
N GLY A 336 -19.94 -8.65 -8.16
CA GLY A 336 -20.00 -8.96 -6.73
C GLY A 336 -18.73 -8.57 -5.97
N ALA A 337 -17.55 -8.78 -6.57
CA ALA A 337 -16.28 -8.38 -5.96
C ALA A 337 -16.18 -6.85 -5.81
N LYS A 338 -16.65 -6.10 -6.82
CA LYS A 338 -16.73 -4.63 -6.75
C LYS A 338 -17.71 -4.17 -5.67
N ASP A 339 -18.85 -4.84 -5.53
CA ASP A 339 -19.86 -4.52 -4.52
C ASP A 339 -19.31 -4.75 -3.10
N VAL A 340 -18.62 -5.88 -2.87
CA VAL A 340 -17.94 -6.17 -1.60
C VAL A 340 -16.91 -5.10 -1.28
N LEU A 341 -16.05 -4.72 -2.23
CA LEU A 341 -15.01 -3.70 -2.02
C LEU A 341 -15.58 -2.29 -1.85
N SER A 342 -16.75 -2.02 -2.42
CA SER A 342 -17.46 -0.74 -2.27
C SER A 342 -18.30 -0.68 -0.99
N ASN A 343 -18.20 -1.67 -0.09
CA ASN A 343 -18.85 -1.61 1.21
C ASN A 343 -18.27 -0.47 2.07
N LYS A 344 -19.14 0.19 2.84
CA LYS A 344 -18.79 1.30 3.76
C LYS A 344 -17.60 0.98 4.67
N TYR A 345 -17.45 -0.27 5.12
CA TYR A 345 -16.35 -0.65 6.00
C TYR A 345 -15.01 -0.63 5.28
N PHE A 346 -14.90 -1.24 4.09
CA PHE A 346 -13.66 -1.22 3.31
C PHE A 346 -13.31 0.19 2.83
N MET A 347 -14.30 0.99 2.44
CA MET A 347 -14.08 2.39 2.11
C MET A 347 -13.59 3.22 3.30
N TRP A 348 -14.11 2.95 4.51
CA TRP A 348 -13.65 3.61 5.73
C TRP A 348 -12.21 3.21 6.09
N LEU A 349 -11.87 1.92 6.01
CA LEU A 349 -10.49 1.45 6.16
C LEU A 349 -9.58 2.13 5.12
N GLY A 350 -10.03 2.20 3.87
CA GLY A 350 -9.31 2.85 2.76
C GLY A 350 -9.08 4.33 2.96
N ARG A 351 -10.07 5.05 3.52
CA ARG A 351 -9.95 6.48 3.84
C ARG A 351 -8.82 6.75 4.84
N ASN A 352 -8.66 5.89 5.85
CA ASN A 352 -7.65 6.04 6.90
C ASN A 352 -6.33 5.28 6.61
N SER A 353 -6.24 4.59 5.47
CA SER A 353 -5.12 3.69 5.13
C SER A 353 -3.73 4.34 5.20
N PHE A 354 -3.62 5.58 4.73
CA PHE A 354 -2.35 6.32 4.74
C PHE A 354 -1.92 6.68 6.17
N ALA A 355 -2.85 7.16 6.99
CA ALA A 355 -2.59 7.43 8.40
C ALA A 355 -2.20 6.15 9.16
N VAL A 356 -2.92 5.05 8.94
CA VAL A 356 -2.57 3.73 9.49
C VAL A 356 -1.15 3.36 9.12
N TYR A 357 -0.78 3.47 7.84
CA TYR A 357 0.57 3.18 7.37
C TYR A 357 1.64 3.99 8.12
N LEU A 358 1.39 5.27 8.41
CA LEU A 358 2.38 6.11 9.11
C LEU A 358 2.54 5.80 10.60
N ILE A 359 1.47 5.39 11.29
CA ILE A 359 1.47 5.32 12.76
C ILE A 359 1.52 3.89 13.31
N HIS A 360 1.11 2.88 12.53
CA HIS A 360 0.98 1.51 13.03
C HIS A 360 2.32 0.94 13.52
N GLY A 361 3.43 1.21 12.83
CA GLY A 361 4.76 0.72 13.19
C GLY A 361 5.23 1.26 14.55
N THR A 362 5.10 2.56 14.75
CA THR A 362 5.39 3.23 16.03
C THR A 362 4.47 2.74 17.15
N LEU A 363 3.16 2.66 16.91
CA LEU A 363 2.20 2.16 17.91
C LEU A 363 2.39 0.67 18.23
N LEU A 364 2.85 -0.14 17.26
CA LEU A 364 3.18 -1.55 17.47
C LEU A 364 4.35 -1.67 18.43
N ARG A 365 5.45 -0.96 18.17
CA ARG A 365 6.70 -1.05 18.95
C ARG A 365 6.64 -0.33 20.31
N THR A 366 5.60 0.47 20.55
CA THR A 366 5.37 1.17 21.84
C THR A 366 4.13 0.62 22.53
N VAL A 367 2.94 1.08 22.15
CA VAL A 367 1.66 0.79 22.83
C VAL A 367 1.37 -0.71 22.91
N LEU A 368 1.52 -1.46 21.81
CA LEU A 368 1.27 -2.92 21.86
C LEU A 368 2.30 -3.62 22.75
N ILE A 369 3.58 -3.24 22.65
CA ILE A 369 4.63 -3.80 23.52
C ILE A 369 4.34 -3.48 24.98
N TRP A 370 3.90 -2.28 25.32
CA TRP A 370 3.52 -1.94 26.69
C TRP A 370 2.33 -2.75 27.20
N MET A 371 1.36 -3.01 26.34
CA MET A 371 0.19 -3.84 26.68
C MET A 371 0.57 -5.31 26.91
N LEU A 372 1.60 -5.81 26.21
CA LEU A 372 2.02 -7.22 26.28
C LEU A 372 3.09 -7.48 27.34
N TYR A 373 4.07 -6.59 27.47
CA TYR A 373 5.30 -6.76 28.26
C TYR A 373 5.39 -5.78 29.45
N GLY A 374 4.45 -4.84 29.59
CA GLY A 374 4.48 -3.80 30.63
C GLY A 374 5.22 -2.52 30.19
N ILE A 375 5.21 -1.48 31.04
CA ILE A 375 5.65 -0.12 30.67
C ILE A 375 7.12 0.15 31.02
N THR A 376 7.61 -0.39 32.15
CA THR A 376 8.90 0.02 32.72
C THR A 376 10.09 -0.80 32.24
N GLY A 377 9.85 -2.04 31.78
CA GLY A 377 10.94 -2.96 31.41
C GLY A 377 11.89 -3.31 32.58
N GLU A 378 11.55 -2.92 33.80
CA GLU A 378 12.27 -3.17 35.05
C GLU A 378 11.43 -4.10 35.96
N PRO A 379 12.07 -4.94 36.79
CA PRO A 379 13.52 -5.15 36.89
C PRO A 379 14.03 -6.10 35.79
N PHE A 380 15.08 -5.69 35.07
CA PHE A 380 15.77 -6.51 34.06
C PHE A 380 17.26 -6.51 34.39
N GLU A 381 17.84 -7.69 34.62
CA GLU A 381 19.26 -7.88 34.85
C GLU A 381 19.91 -8.37 33.55
N GLU A 382 20.80 -7.57 32.97
CA GLU A 382 21.63 -7.98 31.83
C GLU A 382 22.64 -9.03 32.27
N VAL A 383 22.33 -10.30 32.03
CA VAL A 383 23.32 -11.38 32.16
C VAL A 383 24.14 -11.39 30.87
N ARG A 384 25.46 -11.28 30.97
CA ARG A 384 26.39 -11.32 29.82
C ARG A 384 27.31 -12.54 29.95
N ASP A 385 27.62 -13.17 28.82
CA ASP A 385 28.60 -14.25 28.71
C ASP A 385 30.03 -13.73 28.92
N GLU A 386 30.98 -14.65 29.10
CA GLU A 386 32.43 -14.38 29.13
C GLU A 386 32.92 -13.65 27.88
N ASN A 387 32.19 -13.77 26.76
CA ASN A 387 32.46 -13.09 25.49
C ASN A 387 31.77 -11.72 25.34
N GLY A 388 31.08 -11.23 26.37
CA GLY A 388 30.35 -9.95 26.36
C GLY A 388 29.00 -9.98 25.63
N VAL A 389 28.55 -11.16 25.18
CA VAL A 389 27.24 -11.36 24.55
C VAL A 389 26.15 -11.46 25.61
N ILE A 390 25.03 -10.75 25.45
CA ILE A 390 23.92 -10.77 26.42
C ILE A 390 23.26 -12.17 26.42
N ILE A 391 23.45 -12.94 27.49
CA ILE A 391 22.77 -14.22 27.74
C ILE A 391 21.41 -13.92 28.39
N GLY A 392 20.40 -13.83 27.54
CA GLY A 392 18.97 -13.66 27.82
C GLY A 392 18.41 -14.07 29.18
N ASN A 393 18.01 -13.06 29.95
CA ASN A 393 16.76 -13.08 30.72
C ASN A 393 15.75 -12.11 30.07
N TRP A 394 15.43 -12.32 28.79
CA TRP A 394 14.46 -11.50 28.05
C TRP A 394 13.10 -11.48 28.75
N ILE A 395 12.36 -10.38 28.62
CA ILE A 395 11.00 -10.31 29.17
C ILE A 395 10.16 -11.37 28.46
N GLN A 396 9.63 -12.33 29.22
CA GLN A 396 8.89 -13.43 28.65
C GLN A 396 7.59 -12.94 28.02
N ARG A 397 7.31 -13.49 26.84
CA ARG A 397 6.07 -13.29 26.11
C ARG A 397 4.84 -13.65 26.96
N PRO A 398 3.78 -12.81 26.96
CA PRO A 398 2.54 -13.16 27.65
C PRO A 398 1.85 -14.36 27.00
N GLY A 399 1.06 -15.10 27.77
CA GLY A 399 0.31 -16.26 27.27
C GLY A 399 -0.69 -15.90 26.15
N PRO A 400 -1.25 -16.90 25.44
CA PRO A 400 -2.15 -16.68 24.29
C PRO A 400 -3.35 -15.76 24.58
N LEU A 401 -3.86 -15.78 25.81
CA LEU A 401 -4.96 -14.90 26.24
C LEU A 401 -4.56 -13.41 26.23
N GLY A 402 -3.32 -13.10 26.59
CA GLY A 402 -2.78 -11.74 26.53
C GLY A 402 -2.79 -11.20 25.10
N PHE A 403 -2.34 -12.00 24.14
CA PHE A 403 -2.40 -11.66 22.71
C PHE A 403 -3.84 -11.53 22.19
N ALA A 404 -4.72 -12.45 22.59
CA ALA A 404 -6.13 -12.46 22.16
C ALA A 404 -6.89 -11.21 22.61
N ILE A 405 -6.49 -10.58 23.72
CA ILE A 405 -7.08 -9.32 24.21
C ILE A 405 -6.31 -8.11 23.67
N ALA A 406 -4.97 -8.12 23.73
CA ALA A 406 -4.16 -6.96 23.41
C ALA A 406 -4.21 -6.60 21.92
N ILE A 407 -4.17 -7.58 21.01
CA ILE A 407 -4.18 -7.30 19.56
C ILE A 407 -5.49 -6.59 19.13
N PRO A 408 -6.69 -7.09 19.47
CA PRO A 408 -7.94 -6.39 19.11
C PRO A 408 -8.03 -4.99 19.71
N VAL A 409 -7.65 -4.82 20.99
CA VAL A 409 -7.65 -3.51 21.63
C VAL A 409 -6.68 -2.56 20.94
N TRP A 410 -5.48 -3.04 20.62
CA TRP A 410 -4.48 -2.27 19.89
C TRP A 410 -4.95 -1.89 18.47
N LEU A 411 -5.61 -2.79 17.75
CA LEU A 411 -6.20 -2.48 16.43
C LEU A 411 -7.23 -1.36 16.53
N VAL A 412 -8.09 -1.37 17.56
CA VAL A 412 -9.03 -0.27 17.81
C VAL A 412 -8.29 1.03 18.08
N ILE A 413 -7.22 1.01 18.87
CA ILE A 413 -6.39 2.19 19.14
C ILE A 413 -5.76 2.72 17.84
N VAL A 414 -5.13 1.86 17.03
CA VAL A 414 -4.50 2.23 15.76
C VAL A 414 -5.50 2.89 14.83
N TYR A 415 -6.65 2.26 14.61
CA TYR A 415 -7.67 2.82 13.71
C TYR A 415 -8.33 4.08 14.24
N THR A 416 -8.46 4.22 15.57
CA THR A 416 -8.95 5.45 16.20
C THR A 416 -7.94 6.59 16.02
N CYS A 417 -6.66 6.34 16.30
CA CYS A 417 -5.58 7.31 16.08
C CYS A 417 -5.48 7.69 14.60
N ALA A 418 -5.59 6.71 13.68
CA ALA A 418 -5.58 6.96 12.25
C ALA A 418 -6.78 7.78 11.78
N HIS A 419 -7.95 7.58 12.39
CA HIS A 419 -9.13 8.40 12.11
C HIS A 419 -8.94 9.86 12.52
N PHE A 420 -8.37 10.11 13.70
CA PHE A 420 -8.04 11.47 14.14
C PHE A 420 -6.93 12.09 13.29
N TRP A 421 -5.89 11.31 12.96
CA TRP A 421 -4.82 11.75 12.05
C TRP A 421 -5.38 12.18 10.70
N THR A 422 -6.21 11.34 10.07
CA THR A 422 -6.83 11.64 8.78
C THR A 422 -7.74 12.87 8.87
N SER A 423 -8.43 13.06 9.98
CA SER A 423 -9.39 14.16 10.18
C SER A 423 -8.73 15.49 10.51
N TYR A 424 -7.56 15.48 11.15
CA TYR A 424 -6.89 16.70 11.61
C TYR A 424 -5.55 16.93 10.91
N VAL A 425 -4.63 15.98 11.00
CA VAL A 425 -3.25 16.13 10.48
C VAL A 425 -3.23 16.13 8.97
N ASP A 426 -3.87 15.15 8.32
CA ASP A 426 -3.90 15.08 6.86
C ASP A 426 -4.69 16.27 6.26
N ASN A 427 -5.80 16.65 6.89
CA ASN A 427 -6.56 17.83 6.49
C ASN A 427 -5.75 19.12 6.61
N TYR A 428 -5.00 19.29 7.71
CA TYR A 428 -4.09 20.42 7.88
C TYR A 428 -2.99 20.43 6.81
N CYS A 429 -2.34 19.30 6.56
CA CYS A 429 -1.32 19.16 5.52
C CYS A 429 -1.89 19.45 4.12
N ALA A 430 -3.13 19.03 3.84
CA ALA A 430 -3.82 19.30 2.59
C ALA A 430 -4.12 20.79 2.41
N GLN A 431 -4.56 21.48 3.46
CA GLN A 431 -4.77 22.93 3.44
C GLN A 431 -3.46 23.68 3.25
N LEU A 432 -2.39 23.28 3.93
CA LEU A 432 -1.05 23.86 3.77
C LEU A 432 -0.54 23.66 2.33
N THR A 433 -0.72 22.47 1.77
CA THR A 433 -0.40 22.19 0.37
C THR A 433 -1.16 23.10 -0.59
N HIS A 434 -2.45 23.33 -0.35
CA HIS A 434 -3.27 24.22 -1.18
C HIS A 434 -2.82 25.68 -1.07
N LYS A 435 -2.45 26.14 0.14
CA LYS A 435 -1.87 27.48 0.33
C LYS A 435 -0.55 27.62 -0.41
N LEU A 436 0.30 26.60 -0.36
CA LEU A 436 1.56 26.57 -1.10
C LEU A 436 1.34 26.58 -2.62
N GLU A 437 0.39 25.79 -3.13
CA GLU A 437 0.02 25.79 -4.56
C GLU A 437 -0.42 27.19 -5.00
N LYS A 438 -1.33 27.84 -4.25
CA LYS A 438 -1.79 29.20 -4.57
C LYS A 438 -0.65 30.24 -4.48
N PHE A 439 0.28 30.06 -3.56
CA PHE A 439 1.40 30.99 -3.39
C PHE A 439 2.43 30.90 -4.53
N VAL A 440 2.67 29.69 -5.04
CA VAL A 440 3.75 29.42 -6.02
C VAL A 440 3.24 29.49 -7.46
N PHE A 441 1.96 29.21 -7.72
CA PHE A 441 1.42 29.13 -9.07
C PHE A 441 0.88 30.49 -9.51
N GLU A 442 1.14 30.86 -10.76
CA GLU A 442 0.54 32.03 -11.38
C GLU A 442 -0.99 31.85 -11.44
N GLU A 443 -1.74 32.87 -11.02
CA GLU A 443 -3.19 32.89 -11.24
C GLU A 443 -3.41 33.01 -12.74
N GLU A 444 -4.21 32.10 -13.34
CA GLU A 444 -4.52 32.13 -14.77
C GLU A 444 -5.09 33.51 -15.11
N GLU A 445 -4.30 34.31 -15.84
CA GLU A 445 -4.77 35.54 -16.47
C GLU A 445 -5.96 35.14 -17.34
N LYS A 446 -7.16 35.58 -16.96
CA LYS A 446 -8.36 35.41 -17.80
C LYS A 446 -8.00 35.90 -19.19
N SER A 447 -7.97 34.99 -20.15
CA SER A 447 -7.71 35.29 -21.55
C SER A 447 -8.55 36.49 -21.96
N ILE A 448 -7.90 37.64 -22.14
CA ILE A 448 -8.52 38.80 -22.78
C ILE A 448 -8.91 38.30 -24.17
N PRO A 449 -10.19 38.32 -24.56
CA PRO A 449 -10.57 37.94 -25.90
C PRO A 449 -9.81 38.85 -26.86
N LEU A 450 -8.95 38.27 -27.69
CA LEU A 450 -8.31 38.97 -28.80
C LEU A 450 -9.46 39.48 -29.69
N VAL A 451 -9.62 40.80 -29.70
CA VAL A 451 -10.60 41.55 -30.51
C VAL A 451 -10.22 41.49 -31.98
#